data_AF-A0A969WK04-F1
#
_entry.id   AF-A0A969WK04-F1
#
_cell.length_a   1.000
_cell.length_b   1.000
_cell.length_c   1.000
_cell.angle_alpha   90.00
_cell.angle_beta   90.00
_cell.angle_gamma   90.00
#
_symmetry.space_group_name_H-M   'P 1'
#
loop_
_entity.id
_entity.type
_entity.pdbx_description
1 polymer ?
#
loop_
_entity_poly.entity_id
_entity_poly.type
_entity_poly.pdbx_seq_one_letter_code
_entity_poly.pdbx_strand_id
1 'polypeptide(L)'
;MMWWGQGFSWGWMLFGGLMMILFWGGIIALIVLAVRGLTGAGSSTANTAPANSSSSALRILKERYARGEITKEEYEDMRRDLET
;
A
#
# COMPACT_ATOMS: atom_id res chain seq x y z
N MET A 1 42.53 -5.80 35.84
CA MET A 1 41.46 -6.52 35.13
C MET A 1 40.32 -5.55 34.78
N MET A 2 40.55 -4.63 33.83
CA MET A 2 39.63 -3.50 33.57
C MET A 2 39.17 -3.42 32.10
N TRP A 3 39.46 -4.44 31.30
CA TRP A 3 39.18 -4.48 29.86
C TRP A 3 37.82 -5.09 29.49
N TRP A 4 37.00 -5.47 30.47
CA TRP A 4 35.72 -6.15 30.24
C TRP A 4 34.47 -5.24 30.37
N GLY A 5 34.65 -3.96 30.72
CA GLY A 5 33.53 -3.02 30.92
C GLY A 5 33.21 -2.13 29.71
N GLN A 6 34.15 -1.96 28.78
CA GLN A 6 34.00 -0.97 27.70
C GLN A 6 33.15 -1.49 26.51
N GLY A 7 33.11 -2.80 26.28
CA GLY A 7 32.33 -3.39 25.18
C GLY A 7 30.82 -3.42 25.43
N PHE A 8 30.41 -3.53 26.70
CA PHE A 8 28.99 -3.64 27.07
C PHE A 8 28.24 -2.30 26.93
N SER A 9 28.94 -1.17 27.13
CA SER A 9 28.39 0.18 26.99
C SER A 9 28.08 0.55 25.54
N TRP A 10 28.98 0.20 24.60
CA TRP A 10 28.78 0.45 23.18
C TRP A 10 27.67 -0.42 22.58
N GLY A 11 27.58 -1.69 22.99
CA GLY A 11 26.50 -2.58 22.57
C GLY A 11 25.12 -2.10 23.02
N TRP A 12 24.99 -1.64 24.27
CA TRP A 12 23.74 -1.09 24.80
C TRP A 12 23.34 0.24 24.14
N MET A 13 24.30 1.11 23.81
CA MET A 13 24.03 2.36 23.08
C MET A 13 23.49 2.09 21.68
N LEU A 14 24.10 1.16 20.94
CA LEU A 14 23.64 0.75 19.62
C LEU A 14 22.28 0.06 19.67
N PHE A 15 22.06 -0.79 20.68
CA PHE A 15 20.78 -1.47 20.86
C PHE A 15 19.64 -0.48 21.17
N GLY A 16 19.90 0.54 22.00
CA GLY A 16 18.95 1.62 22.27
C GLY A 16 18.63 2.47 21.05
N GLY A 17 19.64 2.85 20.26
CA GLY A 17 19.45 3.61 19.01
C GLY A 17 18.70 2.80 17.95
N LEU A 18 19.01 1.52 17.82
CA LEU A 18 18.33 0.63 16.87
C LEU A 18 16.86 0.41 17.25
N MET A 19 16.57 0.20 18.53
CA MET A 19 15.19 0.08 19.01
C MET A 19 14.37 1.35 18.79
N MET A 20 14.98 2.52 18.94
CA MET A 20 14.33 3.80 18.63
C MET A 20 13.96 3.91 17.14
N ILE A 21 14.88 3.53 16.23
CA ILE A 21 14.62 3.53 14.79
C ILE A 21 13.57 2.47 14.43
N LEU A 22 13.61 1.28 15.03
CA LEU A 22 12.60 0.24 14.81
C LEU A 22 11.22 0.68 15.30
N PHE A 23 11.15 1.39 16.43
CA PHE A 23 9.91 1.93 16.96
C PHE A 23 9.30 2.98 16.01
N TRP A 24 10.09 3.97 15.59
CA TRP A 24 9.64 4.99 14.63
C TRP A 24 9.33 4.40 13.25
N GLY A 25 10.18 3.48 12.77
CA GLY A 25 9.96 2.77 11.51
C GLY A 25 8.69 1.91 11.55
N GLY A 26 8.42 1.26 12.68
CA GLY A 26 7.19 0.51 12.93
C GLY A 26 5.95 1.40 12.95
N ILE A 27 6.01 2.56 13.62
CA ILE A 27 4.93 3.56 13.61
C ILE A 27 4.66 4.05 12.18
N ILE A 28 5.70 4.42 11.44
CA ILE A 28 5.56 4.87 10.05
C ILE A 28 4.98 3.74 9.19
N ALA A 29 5.47 2.52 9.32
CA ALA A 29 4.96 1.36 8.59
C ALA A 29 3.48 1.10 8.91
N LEU A 30 3.07 1.23 10.18
CA LEU A 30 1.68 1.09 10.61
C LEU A 30 0.80 2.19 10.02
N ILE A 31 1.24 3.45 10.05
CA ILE A 31 0.54 4.56 9.43
C ILE A 31 0.40 4.33 7.91
N VAL A 32 1.49 3.96 7.23
CA VAL A 32 1.49 3.66 5.81
C VAL A 32 0.54 2.51 5.51
N LEU A 33 0.54 1.43 6.31
CA LEU A 33 -0.34 0.29 6.13
C LEU A 33 -1.81 0.65 6.39
N ALA A 34 -2.10 1.48 7.38
CA ALA A 34 -3.44 1.98 7.68
C ALA A 34 -3.96 2.88 6.56
N VAL A 35 -3.15 3.85 6.12
CA VAL A 35 -3.48 4.73 4.99
C VAL A 35 -3.65 3.92 3.72
N ARG A 36 -2.77 2.95 3.46
CA ARG A 36 -2.83 2.08 2.27
C ARG A 36 -3.97 1.06 2.35
N GLY A 37 -4.41 0.64 3.53
CA GLY A 37 -5.60 -0.17 3.72
C GLY A 37 -6.89 0.63 3.51
N LEU A 38 -6.92 1.89 3.95
CA LEU A 38 -8.06 2.79 3.79
C LEU A 38 -8.16 3.37 2.37
N THR A 39 -7.03 3.69 1.73
CA THR A 39 -6.98 4.17 0.34
C THR A 39 -6.98 3.02 -0.67
N GLY A 40 -6.43 1.86 -0.32
CA GLY A 40 -6.40 0.64 -1.13
C GLY A 40 -7.66 -0.23 -1.03
N ALA A 41 -8.60 0.08 -0.13
CA ALA A 41 -9.96 -0.49 -0.20
C ALA A 41 -10.67 -0.15 -1.53
N GLY A 42 -10.18 0.88 -2.25
CA GLY A 42 -10.63 1.24 -3.59
C GLY A 42 -9.81 0.64 -4.75
N SER A 43 -8.56 0.21 -4.56
CA SER A 43 -7.69 -0.17 -5.69
C SER A 43 -6.69 -1.27 -5.33
N SER A 44 -7.08 -2.47 -5.74
CA SER A 44 -6.23 -3.50 -6.33
C SER A 44 -4.88 -3.76 -5.68
N THR A 45 -4.83 -4.90 -4.97
CA THR A 45 -3.69 -5.81 -4.90
C THR A 45 -3.06 -6.00 -6.28
N ALA A 46 -2.20 -5.07 -6.67
CA ALA A 46 -1.21 -5.25 -7.71
C ALA A 46 -0.01 -5.93 -7.04
N ASN A 47 -0.15 -7.23 -6.77
CA ASN A 47 0.97 -8.16 -6.68
C ASN A 47 0.38 -9.56 -6.87
N THR A 48 0.77 -10.17 -7.98
CA THR A 48 0.67 -11.61 -8.26
C THR A 48 -0.67 -12.13 -8.81
N ALA A 49 -1.07 -11.73 -10.02
CA ALA A 49 -1.77 -12.63 -10.96
C ALA A 49 -1.92 -11.99 -12.37
N PRO A 50 -1.56 -12.67 -13.47
CA PRO A 50 -1.88 -12.23 -14.83
C PRO A 50 -3.32 -12.65 -15.20
N ALA A 51 -4.30 -12.30 -14.36
CA ALA A 51 -5.70 -12.64 -14.58
C ALA A 51 -6.54 -11.37 -14.71
N ASN A 52 -7.12 -11.19 -15.90
CA ASN A 52 -8.24 -10.29 -16.21
C ASN A 52 -7.90 -8.80 -16.36
N SER A 53 -7.29 -8.45 -17.49
CA SER A 53 -7.29 -7.08 -18.05
C SER A 53 -8.69 -6.46 -18.12
N SER A 54 -9.76 -7.25 -18.32
CA SER A 54 -11.15 -6.75 -18.32
C SER A 54 -11.58 -6.21 -16.96
N SER A 55 -11.13 -6.82 -15.85
CA SER A 55 -11.44 -6.36 -14.50
C SER A 55 -10.77 -5.03 -14.16
N SER A 56 -9.60 -4.77 -14.74
CA SER A 56 -8.90 -3.49 -14.62
C SER A 56 -9.60 -2.40 -15.46
N ALA A 57 -9.99 -2.73 -16.70
CA ALA A 57 -10.71 -1.81 -17.58
C ALA A 57 -12.07 -1.39 -17.00
N LEU A 58 -12.85 -2.33 -16.45
CA LEU A 58 -14.12 -2.03 -15.78
C LEU A 58 -13.94 -1.15 -14.52
N ARG A 59 -12.84 -1.34 -13.78
CA ARG A 59 -12.51 -0.50 -12.61
C ARG A 59 -12.18 0.94 -13.01
N ILE A 60 -11.38 1.12 -14.05
CA ILE A 60 -11.06 2.46 -14.59
C ILE A 60 -12.32 3.15 -15.11
N LEU A 61 -13.19 2.41 -15.79
CA LEU A 61 -14.45 2.94 -16.31
C LEU A 61 -15.38 3.43 -15.20
N LYS A 62 -15.50 2.65 -14.11
CA LYS A 62 -16.29 3.01 -12.93
C LYS A 62 -15.73 4.25 -12.21
N GLU A 63 -14.42 4.41 -12.16
CA GLU A 63 -13.79 5.58 -11.56
C GLU A 63 -14.09 6.86 -12.35
N ARG A 64 -14.04 6.81 -13.69
CA ARG A 64 -14.37 7.95 -14.55
C ARG A 64 -15.85 8.33 -14.50
N TYR A 65 -16.74 7.34 -14.41
CA TYR A 65 -18.16 7.57 -14.15
C TYR A 65 -18.38 8.25 -12.78
N ALA A 66 -17.68 7.80 -11.73
CA ALA A 66 -17.76 8.41 -10.40
C ALA A 66 -17.19 9.84 -10.37
N ARG A 67 -16.21 10.14 -11.22
CA ARG A 67 -15.69 11.50 -11.45
C ARG A 67 -16.61 12.37 -12.31
N GLY A 68 -17.65 11.79 -12.93
CA GLY A 68 -18.55 12.49 -13.84
C GLY A 68 -17.93 12.82 -15.20
N GLU A 69 -16.81 12.18 -15.55
CA GLU A 69 -16.12 12.37 -16.84
C GLU A 69 -16.83 11.65 -18.00
N ILE A 70 -17.71 10.70 -17.69
CA ILE A 70 -18.40 9.82 -18.64
C ILE A 70 -19.88 9.76 -18.24
N THR A 71 -20.80 9.81 -19.21
CA THR A 71 -22.24 9.71 -18.92
C THR A 71 -22.69 8.27 -18.67
N LYS A 72 -23.91 8.09 -18.19
CA LYS A 72 -24.45 6.75 -17.92
C LYS A 72 -24.56 5.91 -19.19
N GLU A 73 -24.94 6.53 -20.31
CA GLU A 73 -25.06 5.84 -21.60
C GLU A 73 -23.70 5.28 -22.05
N GLU A 74 -22.67 6.12 -22.03
CA GLU A 74 -21.30 5.73 -22.40
C GLU A 74 -20.73 4.64 -21.48
N TYR A 75 -21.06 4.68 -20.18
CA TYR A 75 -20.67 3.64 -19.22
C TYR A 75 -21.29 2.27 -19.57
N GLU A 76 -22.57 2.24 -19.95
CA GLU A 76 -23.25 0.98 -20.29
C GLU A 76 -22.72 0.36 -21.58
N ASP A 77 -22.41 1.16 -22.59
CA ASP A 77 -21.84 0.69 -23.86
C ASP A 77 -20.46 0.07 -23.64
N MET A 78 -19.55 0.81 -22.99
CA MET A 78 -18.19 0.32 -22.70
C MET A 78 -18.18 -0.90 -21.76
N ARG A 79 -19.15 -1.00 -20.86
CA ARG A 79 -19.28 -2.16 -19.98
C ARG A 79 -19.64 -3.42 -20.77
N ARG A 80 -20.57 -3.32 -21.73
CA ARG A 80 -20.98 -4.47 -22.57
C ARG A 80 -19.83 -4.95 -23.46
N ASP A 81 -19.06 -4.01 -24.01
CA ASP A 81 -17.90 -4.33 -24.83
C ASP A 81 -16.80 -5.07 -24.05
N LEU A 82 -16.67 -4.78 -22.74
CA LEU A 82 -15.68 -5.42 -21.85
C LEU A 82 -16.16 -6.74 -21.23
N GLU A 83 -17.47 -7.00 -21.26
CA GLU A 83 -18.09 -8.27 -20.82
C GLU A 83 -18.18 -9.31 -21.96
N THR A 84 -17.88 -8.91 -23.21
CA THR A 84 -17.86 -9.77 -24.42
C THR A 84 -16.47 -10.37 -24.68
#